data_AF-A0A0H1BXD0-F1
#
_entry.id   AF-A0A0H1BXD0-F1
#
_cell.length_a   1.000
_cell.length_b   1.000
_cell.length_c   1.000
_cell.angle_alpha   90.00
_cell.angle_beta   90.00
_cell.angle_gamma   90.00
#
_symmetry.space_group_name_H-M   'P 1'
#
loop_
_entity.id
_entity.type
_entity.pdbx_description
1 polymer ?
#
loop_
_entity_poly.entity_id
_entity_poly.type
_entity_poly.pdbx_seq_one_letter_code
_entity_poly.pdbx_strand_id
1 'polypeptide(L)'
;MLNLFLIPLLYLPLSLALARPPNTHQLSPRTKTGNPIIEGWYADPELRIYKGAYYLYPTYSAAFDSQTFFDAFVSHDLLSW
;
A
#
# COMPACT_ATOMS: atom_id res chain seq x y z
N MET A 1 19.81 50.26 56.18
CA MET A 1 19.64 48.81 55.94
C MET A 1 19.52 48.63 54.44
N LEU A 2 20.46 47.89 53.83
CA LEU A 2 20.53 47.71 52.38
C LEU A 2 19.31 46.92 51.89
N ASN A 3 18.61 47.45 50.89
CA ASN A 3 17.46 46.80 50.29
C ASN A 3 17.96 45.71 49.31
N LEU A 4 17.83 44.48 49.79
CA LEU A 4 18.26 43.23 49.19
C LEU A 4 17.21 42.78 48.15
N PHE A 5 17.66 42.57 46.91
CA PHE A 5 17.15 41.61 45.92
C PHE A 5 15.67 41.64 45.52
N LEU A 6 15.40 42.06 44.26
CA LEU A 6 14.42 41.36 43.42
C LEU A 6 14.68 41.66 41.94
N ILE A 7 15.46 40.82 41.26
CA ILE A 7 15.50 40.76 39.78
C ILE A 7 14.35 39.84 39.37
N PRO A 8 13.29 40.30 38.66
CA PRO A 8 12.35 39.38 38.08
C PRO A 8 12.89 38.89 36.72
N LEU A 9 12.94 37.58 36.60
CA LEU A 9 12.26 36.87 35.52
C LEU A 9 12.73 37.16 34.08
N LEU A 10 13.65 36.34 33.55
CA LEU A 10 13.57 35.93 32.14
C LEU A 10 14.30 34.60 31.88
N TYR A 11 13.78 33.50 32.43
CA TYR A 11 14.09 32.16 31.92
C TYR A 11 13.14 31.87 30.76
N LEU A 12 13.52 32.24 29.54
CA LEU A 12 12.84 31.78 28.33
C LEU A 12 13.46 30.43 27.96
N PRO A 13 12.76 29.28 28.06
CA PRO A 13 13.28 28.06 27.47
C PRO A 13 13.20 28.26 25.95
N LEU A 14 14.36 28.30 25.31
CA LEU A 14 14.49 28.18 23.86
C LEU A 14 13.85 26.84 23.47
N SER A 15 12.56 26.90 23.14
CA SER A 15 11.81 25.76 22.66
C SER A 15 12.37 25.45 21.27
N LEU A 16 13.27 24.48 21.21
CA LEU A 16 13.70 23.87 19.97
C LEU A 16 12.44 23.29 19.33
N ALA A 17 11.82 24.05 18.44
CA ALA A 17 10.79 23.53 17.56
C ALA A 17 11.48 22.46 16.72
N LEU A 18 11.38 21.19 17.15
CA LEU A 18 11.68 20.06 16.30
C LEU A 18 10.86 20.28 15.04
N ALA A 19 11.55 20.51 13.92
CA ALA A 19 10.92 20.58 12.62
C ALA A 19 10.03 19.35 12.48
N ARG A 20 8.71 19.56 12.50
CA ARG A 20 7.73 18.52 12.25
C ARG A 20 8.07 17.99 10.86
N PRO A 21 8.47 16.71 10.70
CA PRO A 21 8.69 16.19 9.36
C PRO A 21 7.41 16.42 8.55
N PRO A 22 7.50 16.79 7.26
CA PRO A 22 6.32 16.89 6.42
C PRO A 22 5.53 15.60 6.62
N ASN A 23 4.21 15.71 6.80
CA ASN A 23 3.33 14.55 6.82
C ASN A 23 3.62 13.77 5.54
N THR A 24 4.49 12.77 5.62
CA THR A 24 4.54 11.70 4.65
C THR A 24 3.12 11.16 4.69
N HIS A 25 2.43 11.17 3.54
CA HIS A 25 1.17 10.48 3.43
C HIS A 25 1.46 9.04 3.87
N GLN A 26 1.15 8.73 5.14
CA GLN A 26 1.20 7.38 5.66
C GLN A 26 0.16 6.66 4.83
N LEU A 27 0.63 5.98 3.79
CA LEU A 27 -0.16 5.01 3.05
C LEU A 27 -0.63 4.04 4.13
N SER A 28 -1.90 4.16 4.54
CA SER A 28 -2.55 3.16 5.36
C SER A 28 -2.22 1.80 4.74
N PRO A 29 -1.89 0.76 5.51
CA PRO A 29 -1.53 -0.53 4.94
C PRO A 29 -2.69 -0.98 4.04
N ARG A 30 -2.56 -0.78 2.72
CA ARG A 30 -3.59 -1.17 1.78
C ARG A 30 -3.57 -2.69 1.81
N THR A 31 -4.70 -3.30 2.14
CA THR A 31 -4.88 -4.74 2.01
C THR A 31 -4.42 -5.16 0.62
N LYS A 32 -3.53 -6.16 0.56
CA LYS A 32 -3.02 -6.72 -0.69
C LYS A 32 -3.49 -8.16 -0.78
N THR A 33 -3.73 -8.62 -2.00
CA THR A 33 -4.15 -9.99 -2.36
C THR A 33 -3.15 -11.05 -1.95
N GLY A 34 -1.86 -10.69 -1.86
CA GLY A 34 -0.77 -11.64 -1.67
C GLY A 34 -0.12 -12.04 -2.99
N ASN A 35 0.71 -13.08 -2.93
CA ASN A 35 1.35 -13.71 -4.08
C ASN A 35 1.51 -15.22 -3.79
N PRO A 36 0.91 -16.12 -4.59
CA PRO A 36 0.14 -15.85 -5.81
C PRO A 36 -1.19 -15.13 -5.55
N ILE A 37 -1.73 -14.47 -6.58
CA ILE A 37 -3.04 -13.79 -6.49
C ILE A 37 -4.22 -14.74 -6.72
N ILE A 38 -3.97 -15.86 -7.40
CA ILE A 38 -4.90 -16.95 -7.72
C ILE A 38 -4.12 -18.26 -7.55
N GLU A 39 -4.73 -19.27 -6.96
CA GLU A 39 -4.12 -20.58 -6.79
C GLU A 39 -4.02 -21.33 -8.12
N GLY A 40 -2.91 -22.05 -8.32
CA GLY A 40 -2.66 -22.85 -9.52
C GLY A 40 -1.42 -22.44 -10.29
N TRP A 41 -1.20 -23.09 -11.44
CA TRP A 41 -0.04 -22.88 -12.29
C TRP A 41 -0.43 -22.07 -13.52
N TYR A 42 -0.11 -20.78 -13.48
CA TYR A 42 -0.49 -19.81 -14.50
C TYR A 42 0.70 -18.93 -14.88
N ALA A 43 0.78 -18.57 -16.16
CA ALA A 43 1.81 -17.69 -16.70
C ALA A 43 1.19 -16.64 -17.63
N ASP A 44 2.00 -15.67 -18.04
CA ASP A 44 1.68 -14.67 -19.06
C ASP A 44 0.33 -13.95 -18.82
N PRO A 45 0.15 -13.28 -17.66
CA PRO A 45 -1.13 -12.68 -17.32
C PRO A 45 -1.50 -11.51 -18.26
N GLU A 46 -2.65 -11.61 -18.90
CA GLU A 46 -3.25 -10.51 -19.67
C GLU A 46 -4.44 -9.90 -18.91
N LEU A 47 -4.31 -8.63 -18.51
CA LEU A 47 -5.33 -7.92 -17.74
C LEU A 47 -6.15 -6.97 -18.64
N ARG A 48 -7.48 -7.01 -18.51
CA ARG A 48 -8.42 -6.10 -19.17
C ARG A 48 -9.39 -5.49 -18.16
N ILE A 49 -9.73 -4.22 -18.37
CA ILE A 49 -10.76 -3.53 -17.57
C ILE A 49 -12.00 -3.37 -18.46
N TYR A 50 -13.13 -3.92 -18.02
CA TYR A 50 -14.39 -3.80 -18.75
C TYR A 50 -15.56 -3.69 -17.78
N LYS A 51 -16.45 -2.71 -18.01
CA LYS A 51 -17.65 -2.45 -17.18
C LYS A 51 -17.40 -2.44 -15.66
N GLY A 52 -16.26 -1.88 -15.24
CA GLY A 52 -15.92 -1.74 -13.82
C GLY A 52 -15.36 -3.00 -13.16
N ALA A 53 -15.02 -4.04 -13.93
CA ALA A 53 -14.33 -5.23 -13.43
C ALA A 53 -12.98 -5.44 -14.13
N TYR A 54 -12.09 -6.13 -13.43
CA TYR A 54 -10.77 -6.57 -13.88
C TYR A 54 -10.86 -8.01 -14.32
N TYR A 55 -10.62 -8.26 -15.60
CA TYR A 55 -10.59 -9.59 -16.20
C TYR A 55 -9.13 -9.97 -16.41
N LEU A 56 -8.74 -11.11 -15.86
CA LEU A 56 -7.41 -11.68 -16.01
C LEU A 56 -7.51 -12.98 -16.82
N TYR A 57 -6.75 -13.03 -17.91
CA TYR A 57 -6.67 -14.17 -18.82
C TYR A 57 -5.23 -14.70 -18.81
N PRO A 58 -4.90 -15.68 -17.97
CA PRO A 58 -3.58 -16.29 -17.96
C PRO A 58 -3.50 -17.53 -18.87
N THR A 59 -2.28 -17.91 -19.23
CA THR A 59 -2.01 -19.23 -19.83
C THR A 59 -1.92 -20.28 -18.72
N TYR A 60 -2.74 -21.33 -18.80
CA TYR A 60 -2.64 -22.47 -17.89
C TYR A 60 -1.35 -23.25 -18.15
N SER A 61 -0.50 -23.39 -17.13
CA SER A 61 0.78 -24.07 -17.23
C SER A 61 0.62 -25.56 -16.96
N ALA A 62 0.71 -26.35 -18.02
CA ALA A 62 0.66 -27.82 -17.98
C ALA A 62 1.58 -28.44 -19.04
N ALA A 63 1.60 -29.78 -19.12
CA ALA A 63 2.21 -30.47 -20.25
C ALA A 63 1.63 -29.93 -21.58
N PHE A 64 2.45 -29.86 -22.62
CA PHE A 64 2.12 -29.18 -23.88
C PHE A 64 0.75 -29.59 -24.45
N ASP A 65 0.49 -30.91 -24.54
CA ASP A 65 -0.76 -31.43 -25.10
C ASP A 65 -2.00 -31.13 -24.23
N SER A 66 -1.81 -30.73 -22.98
CA SER A 66 -2.89 -30.38 -22.05
C SER A 66 -3.22 -28.89 -22.06
N GLN A 67 -2.38 -28.04 -22.66
CA GLN A 67 -2.60 -26.58 -22.73
C GLN A 67 -3.62 -26.23 -23.82
N THR A 68 -4.88 -26.59 -23.59
CA THR A 68 -5.95 -26.58 -24.61
C THR A 68 -7.09 -25.60 -24.29
N PHE A 69 -6.98 -24.86 -23.19
CA PHE A 69 -7.97 -23.92 -22.72
C PHE A 69 -7.31 -22.68 -22.10
N PHE A 70 -8.11 -21.64 -21.93
CA PHE A 70 -7.78 -20.46 -21.15
C PHE A 70 -8.85 -20.26 -20.08
N ASP A 71 -8.43 -20.04 -18.85
CA ASP A 71 -9.30 -19.59 -17.78
C ASP A 71 -9.47 -18.07 -17.82
N ALA A 72 -10.55 -17.59 -17.21
CA ALA A 72 -10.80 -16.16 -17.02
C ALA A 72 -11.19 -15.90 -15.56
N PHE A 73 -10.39 -15.09 -14.88
CA PHE A 73 -10.65 -14.67 -13.49
C PHE A 73 -11.16 -13.24 -13.48
N VAL A 74 -12.06 -12.92 -12.56
CA VAL A 74 -12.75 -11.62 -12.54
C VAL A 74 -12.78 -11.06 -11.13
N SER A 75 -12.17 -9.89 -10.99
CA SER A 75 -12.18 -9.15 -9.74
C SER A 75 -12.88 -7.80 -9.88
N HIS A 76 -13.57 -7.37 -8.82
CA HIS A 76 -14.12 -6.01 -8.72
C HIS A 76 -13.30 -5.11 -7.79
N ASP A 77 -12.41 -5.69 -6.97
CA ASP A 77 -11.67 -5.01 -5.91
C ASP A 77 -10.15 -5.28 -5.94
N LEU A 78 -9.68 -6.07 -6.91
CA LEU A 78 -8.33 -6.63 -7.03
C LEU A 78 -7.91 -7.54 -5.88
N LEU A 79 -8.77 -7.81 -4.90
CA LEU A 79 -8.51 -8.62 -3.71
C LEU A 79 -9.12 -10.02 -3.84
N SER A 80 -10.35 -10.10 -4.31
CA SER A 80 -11.07 -11.35 -4.57
C SER A 80 -11.08 -11.59 -6.08
N TRP A 81 -10.55 -12.73 -6.53
CA TRP A 81 -10.37 -13.08 -7.94
C TRP A 81 -11.18 -14.30 -8.35
#